data_AF-A0A286EST9-F1
#
_entry.id   AF-A0A286EST9-F1
#
_cell.length_a   1.000
_cell.length_b   1.000
_cell.length_c   1.000
_cell.angle_alpha   90.00
_cell.angle_beta   90.00
_cell.angle_gamma   90.00
#
_symmetry.space_group_name_H-M   'P 1'
#
loop_
_entity.id
_entity.type
_entity.pdbx_description
1 polymer ?
#
loop_
_entity_poly.entity_id
_entity_poly.type
_entity_poly.pdbx_seq_one_letter_code
_entity_poly.pdbx_strand_id
1 'polypeptide(L)'
;MAIPGWYPDATDPAYLRYFDGNAWTADRQPIPTGAPVSPPVEMFQPQLLQHGPYEQSENRYETHYAGAYPNQYQMPAYPAAFAPPPFAPPPPAAVAGRRSRARVFGSVAVVTLLVAGLLTGGWWFFIRSNAPTLTYQGKSIDQPAQVLNDAQAKLSNYVVAHHGNKSREARCYFALDKVPAADARTSDVDHRTFCGPVLFAEGDTSQEYLAFELTPPAPGATHLSVSASPMLPDAESVPATERLVRPDSKRPPKGSGGISVPAPPKAAANIIVSTDLGTQTLPDAPAKAVIGSLSGGVRLTVLGKVSHFGTGANSFGAPDGQQLYAFQTAAASGQEGDEDLSSKLGISIDGDRALPLPPTTYTDYYVVAAPVSAKSVDLVLNDAGAMQTVSLLDGSPARTNVALALRVNTEVTIGKSAGIPIHYAYAGQSASSTLTTTFTSASLFYWDTSENDETPPATNLAYLYVEMTYSSPDDAAGGYGWPPEYVTVTPAGGSPIRGKNMSSDPKHRIYDLFVVPANFTTGTLTIAGAKTEDGVTGTVVTPYRLTLSFPPG
;
A
#
# COMPACT_ATOMS: atom_id res chain seq x y z
N MET A 1 5.39 -5.34 8.20
CA MET A 1 6.07 -5.04 9.47
C MET A 1 6.80 -3.72 9.29
N ALA A 2 6.66 -2.77 10.23
CA ALA A 2 7.31 -1.46 10.12
C ALA A 2 8.83 -1.58 10.33
N ILE A 3 9.60 -0.71 9.66
CA ILE A 3 11.06 -0.65 9.81
C ILE A 3 11.38 -0.04 11.19
N PRO A 4 12.43 -0.46 11.90
CA PRO A 4 12.83 0.19 13.14
C PRO A 4 13.05 1.70 12.93
N GLY A 5 12.39 2.55 13.72
CA GLY A 5 12.38 4.00 13.46
C GLY A 5 11.51 4.81 14.44
N TRP A 6 11.60 6.13 14.33
CA TRP A 6 10.79 7.08 15.10
C TRP A 6 9.51 7.44 14.34
N TYR A 7 8.36 7.30 14.99
CA TYR A 7 7.04 7.53 14.40
C TYR A 7 6.17 8.38 15.33
N PRO A 8 5.14 9.09 14.84
CA PRO A 8 4.22 9.84 15.69
C PRO A 8 3.63 8.96 16.80
N ASP A 9 3.70 9.42 18.05
CA ASP A 9 3.10 8.70 19.17
C ASP A 9 1.57 8.84 19.12
N ALA A 10 0.87 7.72 18.92
CA ALA A 10 -0.59 7.68 18.85
C ALA A 10 -1.29 8.16 20.14
N THR A 11 -0.58 8.23 21.27
CA THR A 11 -1.11 8.69 22.56
C THR A 11 -0.72 10.13 22.89
N ASP A 12 0.28 10.70 22.21
CA ASP A 12 0.73 12.08 22.45
C ASP A 12 1.31 12.70 21.17
N PRO A 13 0.55 13.55 20.46
CA PRO A 13 0.97 14.10 19.18
C PRO A 13 2.16 15.07 19.26
N ALA A 14 2.62 15.46 20.46
CA ALA A 14 3.81 16.28 20.62
C ALA A 14 5.13 15.46 20.52
N TYR A 15 5.04 14.13 20.51
CA TYR A 15 6.20 13.24 20.58
C TYR A 15 6.22 12.23 19.42
N LEU A 16 7.44 11.81 19.08
CA LEU A 16 7.70 10.59 18.35
C LEU A 16 7.99 9.47 19.34
N ARG A 17 7.53 8.25 19.04
CA ARG A 17 7.82 7.01 19.75
C ARG A 17 8.65 6.09 18.87
N TYR A 18 9.62 5.40 19.46
CA TYR A 18 10.50 4.50 18.69
C TYR A 18 9.90 3.09 18.57
N PHE A 19 9.84 2.56 17.34
CA PHE A 19 9.52 1.17 17.04
C PHE A 19 10.83 0.43 16.74
N ASP A 20 11.08 -0.72 17.38
CA ASP A 20 12.36 -1.45 17.25
C ASP A 20 12.37 -2.52 16.14
N GLY A 21 11.30 -2.60 15.35
CA GLY A 21 11.09 -3.63 14.33
C GLY A 21 10.19 -4.79 14.78
N ASN A 22 10.01 -4.98 16.10
CA ASN A 22 9.16 -6.02 16.68
C ASN A 22 8.04 -5.43 17.56
N ALA A 23 8.31 -4.38 18.32
CA ALA A 23 7.36 -3.72 19.22
C ALA A 23 7.63 -2.21 19.39
N TRP A 24 6.61 -1.50 19.88
CA TRP A 24 6.77 -0.11 20.33
C TRP A 24 7.54 -0.08 21.65
N THR A 25 8.65 0.66 21.68
CA THR A 25 9.46 0.85 22.89
C THR A 25 8.84 1.92 23.80
N ALA A 26 9.41 2.16 24.98
CA ALA A 26 9.01 3.29 25.84
C ALA A 26 9.70 4.60 25.46
N ASP A 27 10.63 4.57 24.50
CA ASP A 27 11.44 5.72 24.13
C ASP A 27 10.59 6.73 23.35
N ARG A 28 10.62 7.99 23.84
CA ARG A 28 9.91 9.14 23.28
C ARG A 28 10.87 10.29 23.05
N GLN A 29 10.70 11.03 21.95
CA GLN A 29 11.39 12.29 21.72
C GLN A 29 10.43 13.36 21.20
N PRO A 30 10.58 14.63 21.59
CA PRO A 30 9.73 15.69 21.08
C PRO A 30 9.91 15.83 19.56
N ILE A 31 8.81 16.12 18.85
CA ILE A 31 8.90 16.44 17.42
C ILE A 31 9.76 17.72 17.28
N PRO A 32 10.82 17.73 16.45
CA PRO A 32 11.66 18.91 16.28
C PRO A 32 10.84 20.12 15.83
N THR A 33 10.68 21.11 16.70
CA THR A 33 10.03 22.39 16.40
C THR A 33 10.91 23.18 15.46
N GLY A 34 10.72 23.01 14.15
CA GLY A 34 11.50 23.72 13.13
C GLY A 34 11.01 23.60 11.68
N ALA A 35 9.98 22.81 11.36
CA ALA A 35 9.39 22.80 10.02
C ALA A 35 8.23 23.82 9.95
N PRO A 36 8.15 24.67 8.90
CA PRO A 36 7.04 25.61 8.74
C PRO A 36 5.72 24.85 8.56
N VAL A 37 4.76 25.16 9.43
CA VAL A 37 3.39 24.66 9.36
C VAL A 37 2.67 25.44 8.26
N SER A 38 2.33 24.78 7.16
CA SER A 38 1.30 25.29 6.24
C SER A 38 -0.05 25.25 6.97
N PRO A 39 -0.86 26.32 6.94
CA PRO A 39 -2.15 26.34 7.63
C PRO A 39 -3.14 25.34 7.01
N PRO A 40 -4.03 24.73 7.81
CA PRO A 40 -5.06 23.84 7.32
C PRO A 40 -6.07 24.60 6.46
N VAL A 41 -6.44 23.99 5.34
CA VAL A 41 -7.54 24.43 4.47
C VAL A 41 -8.84 24.35 5.26
N GLU A 42 -9.41 25.53 5.51
CA GLU A 42 -10.70 25.75 6.11
C GLU A 42 -11.80 25.35 5.09
N MET A 43 -12.28 24.11 5.18
CA MET A 43 -13.49 23.69 4.46
C MET A 43 -14.72 24.16 5.24
N PHE A 44 -15.29 25.28 4.78
CA PHE A 44 -16.62 25.73 5.18
C PHE A 44 -17.68 24.70 4.81
N GLN A 45 -18.28 24.11 5.84
CA GLN A 45 -19.54 23.37 5.76
C GLN A 45 -20.71 24.35 5.50
N PRO A 46 -21.64 24.04 4.59
CA PRO A 46 -22.91 24.77 4.52
C PRO A 46 -23.81 24.39 5.69
N GLN A 47 -24.32 25.42 6.37
CA GLN A 47 -25.39 25.30 7.34
C GLN A 47 -26.68 24.82 6.67
N LEU A 48 -27.34 23.80 7.24
CA LEU A 48 -28.79 23.67 7.13
C LEU A 48 -29.42 23.57 8.52
N LEU A 49 -30.38 24.47 8.71
CA LEU A 49 -31.19 24.73 9.88
C LEU A 49 -32.27 23.66 10.09
N GLN A 50 -32.51 23.41 11.38
CA GLN A 50 -33.80 23.12 12.02
C GLN A 50 -34.56 21.85 11.62
N HIS A 51 -34.51 20.84 12.51
CA HIS A 51 -35.71 20.14 12.98
C HIS A 51 -35.75 20.17 14.52
N GLY A 52 -36.90 20.59 15.05
CA GLY A 52 -37.27 20.52 16.47
C GLY A 52 -37.97 19.19 16.81
N PRO A 53 -38.50 19.04 18.04
CA PRO A 53 -37.98 18.04 19.00
C PRO A 53 -38.97 16.88 19.29
N TYR A 54 -38.73 16.19 20.42
CA TYR A 54 -39.40 15.01 21.02
C TYR A 54 -38.65 13.69 20.68
N GLU A 55 -38.28 12.81 21.62
CA GLU A 55 -38.70 12.66 23.00
C GLU A 55 -37.62 11.88 23.80
N GLN A 56 -37.47 12.23 25.08
CA GLN A 56 -36.63 11.56 26.05
C GLN A 56 -37.18 10.17 26.37
N SER A 57 -36.30 9.16 26.43
CA SER A 57 -36.46 8.12 27.44
C SER A 57 -35.11 7.79 28.06
N GLU A 58 -35.07 8.00 29.37
CA GLU A 58 -34.04 7.58 30.30
C GLU A 58 -33.85 6.07 30.20
N ASN A 59 -32.61 5.59 30.25
CA ASN A 59 -32.34 4.43 31.09
C ASN A 59 -30.91 4.41 31.62
N ARG A 60 -30.88 4.40 32.96
CA ARG A 60 -29.74 4.25 33.85
C ARG A 60 -29.12 2.86 33.69
N TYR A 61 -27.80 2.81 33.65
CA TYR A 61 -26.98 1.80 34.36
C TYR A 61 -25.69 2.52 34.78
N GLU A 62 -25.63 3.05 36.01
CA GLU A 62 -24.96 2.41 37.17
C GLU A 62 -23.51 1.98 36.91
N THR A 63 -22.62 2.92 37.19
CA THR A 63 -21.18 2.77 37.43
C THR A 63 -20.93 2.19 38.83
N HIS A 64 -20.25 1.06 38.94
CA HIS A 64 -19.63 0.58 40.19
C HIS A 64 -18.16 0.15 40.01
N TYR A 65 -17.28 0.95 40.63
CA TYR A 65 -16.00 0.70 41.31
C TYR A 65 -14.97 -0.37 40.85
N ALA A 66 -13.78 0.17 40.54
CA ALA A 66 -12.43 -0.15 41.05
C ALA A 66 -12.14 -1.51 41.70
N GLY A 67 -11.04 -2.14 41.25
CA GLY A 67 -10.38 -3.24 41.96
C GLY A 67 -8.98 -3.58 41.42
N ALA A 68 -7.96 -3.11 42.15
CA ALA A 68 -6.64 -3.70 42.45
C ALA A 68 -5.87 -4.56 41.40
N TYR A 69 -4.66 -4.08 41.09
CA TYR A 69 -3.50 -4.89 40.67
C TYR A 69 -3.11 -5.87 41.78
N PRO A 70 -2.76 -7.13 41.45
CA PRO A 70 -1.33 -7.48 41.53
C PRO A 70 -0.88 -8.58 40.56
N ASN A 71 0.34 -8.45 40.03
CA ASN A 71 1.45 -9.41 40.19
C ASN A 71 2.45 -9.32 39.02
N GLN A 72 3.71 -9.12 39.42
CA GLN A 72 4.88 -9.15 38.56
C GLN A 72 5.09 -10.58 38.03
N TYR A 73 5.11 -10.74 36.71
CA TYR A 73 5.69 -11.92 36.08
C TYR A 73 7.21 -11.71 35.98
N GLN A 74 7.96 -12.42 36.83
CA GLN A 74 9.39 -12.66 36.62
C GLN A 74 9.56 -13.63 35.44
N MET A 75 10.30 -13.21 34.40
CA MET A 75 10.71 -14.11 33.34
C MET A 75 11.86 -15.04 33.80
N PRO A 76 11.90 -16.31 33.35
CA PRO A 76 13.02 -17.20 33.58
C PRO A 76 14.28 -16.74 32.84
N ALA A 77 15.42 -16.74 33.53
CA ALA A 77 16.72 -16.55 32.90
C ALA A 77 17.08 -17.77 32.04
N TYR A 78 17.28 -17.55 30.75
CA TYR A 78 17.87 -18.53 29.82
C TYR A 78 19.36 -18.21 29.55
N PRO A 79 20.20 -19.23 29.36
CA PRO A 79 21.65 -19.09 29.35
C PRO A 79 22.16 -18.39 28.08
N ALA A 80 23.23 -17.62 28.27
CA ALA A 80 23.95 -16.91 27.22
C ALA A 80 24.40 -17.86 26.09
N ALA A 81 23.94 -17.58 24.88
CA ALA A 81 24.42 -18.23 23.67
C ALA A 81 25.81 -17.66 23.28
N PHE A 82 26.73 -18.60 23.09
CA PHE A 82 28.09 -18.53 22.56
C PHE A 82 28.51 -17.23 21.85
N ALA A 83 29.51 -16.57 22.44
CA ALA A 83 30.34 -15.58 21.76
C ALA A 83 31.22 -16.27 20.70
N PRO A 84 31.35 -15.72 19.48
CA PRO A 84 32.33 -16.20 18.51
C PRO A 84 33.77 -15.88 18.96
N PRO A 85 34.75 -16.73 18.66
CA PRO A 85 36.14 -16.53 19.09
C PRO A 85 36.77 -15.31 18.41
N PRO A 86 37.72 -14.62 19.08
CA PRO A 86 38.43 -13.49 18.49
C PRO A 86 39.32 -13.96 17.33
N PHE A 87 39.24 -13.25 16.20
CA PHE A 87 40.16 -13.40 15.09
C PHE A 87 41.59 -13.04 15.54
N ALA A 88 42.48 -14.03 15.50
CA ALA A 88 43.92 -13.80 15.66
C ALA A 88 44.50 -13.18 14.37
N PRO A 89 45.36 -12.15 14.45
CA PRO A 89 46.06 -11.64 13.28
C PRO A 89 47.09 -12.65 12.76
N PRO A 90 47.36 -12.67 11.44
CA PRO A 90 48.33 -13.58 10.85
C PRO A 90 49.77 -13.27 11.32
N PRO A 91 50.65 -14.29 11.40
CA PRO A 91 52.03 -14.11 11.86
C PRO A 91 52.88 -13.33 10.84
N PRO A 92 53.86 -12.53 11.30
CA PRO A 92 54.77 -11.82 10.41
C PRO A 92 55.70 -12.80 9.68
N ALA A 93 55.90 -12.53 8.38
CA ALA A 93 56.83 -13.28 7.53
C ALA A 93 58.28 -13.15 8.03
N ALA A 94 58.97 -14.29 8.07
CA ALA A 94 60.35 -14.43 8.50
C ALA A 94 61.31 -13.65 7.60
N VAL A 95 62.09 -12.77 8.21
CA VAL A 95 63.22 -12.07 7.58
C VAL A 95 64.41 -13.04 7.50
N ALA A 96 64.74 -13.48 6.28
CA ALA A 96 65.97 -14.23 6.02
C ALA A 96 67.17 -13.27 5.97
N GLY A 97 68.10 -13.46 6.91
CA GLY A 97 69.38 -12.75 6.94
C GLY A 97 70.47 -13.45 6.12
N ARG A 98 71.33 -12.62 5.49
CA ARG A 98 72.77 -12.78 5.11
C ARG A 98 73.01 -11.92 3.86
N ARG A 99 74.12 -11.22 3.64
CA ARG A 99 75.50 -11.34 4.15
C ARG A 99 76.21 -9.99 3.94
N SER A 100 77.07 -9.66 4.89
CA SER A 100 78.04 -8.56 4.87
C SER A 100 79.06 -8.67 3.73
N ARG A 101 79.35 -7.55 3.05
CA ARG A 101 80.70 -7.24 2.53
C ARG A 101 80.94 -5.73 2.59
N ALA A 102 81.87 -5.36 3.45
CA ALA A 102 82.46 -4.03 3.50
C ALA A 102 83.34 -3.79 2.27
N ARG A 103 83.34 -2.55 1.77
CA ARG A 103 84.55 -1.87 1.26
C ARG A 103 84.36 -0.35 1.31
N VAL A 104 85.47 0.27 1.63
CA VAL A 104 85.76 1.68 1.99
C VAL A 104 85.86 2.56 0.73
N PHE A 105 86.01 3.87 0.95
CA PHE A 105 86.26 5.01 0.03
C PHE A 105 84.98 5.70 -0.43
N GLY A 106 84.82 7.02 -0.39
CA GLY A 106 85.71 8.11 -0.05
C GLY A 106 84.89 9.41 -0.13
N SER A 107 85.23 10.34 0.73
CA SER A 107 84.63 11.66 0.93
C SER A 107 84.71 12.57 -0.28
N VAL A 108 83.58 12.83 -0.98
CA VAL A 108 83.28 14.07 -1.75
C VAL A 108 81.75 14.13 -2.00
N ALA A 109 80.93 14.71 -1.11
CA ALA A 109 79.49 14.88 -1.39
C ALA A 109 78.76 15.96 -0.56
N VAL A 110 79.44 17.03 -0.13
CA VAL A 110 78.78 18.10 0.66
C VAL A 110 78.37 19.30 -0.20
N VAL A 111 78.92 19.45 -1.41
CA VAL A 111 78.60 20.61 -2.29
C VAL A 111 77.46 20.30 -3.30
N THR A 112 77.25 19.03 -3.67
CA THR A 112 76.19 18.63 -4.61
C THR A 112 74.80 18.52 -3.96
N LEU A 113 74.73 18.27 -2.64
CA LEU A 113 73.47 18.14 -1.90
C LEU A 113 72.79 19.50 -1.63
N LEU A 114 73.56 20.59 -1.56
CA LEU A 114 73.00 21.94 -1.38
C LEU A 114 72.45 22.53 -2.69
N VAL A 115 73.07 22.22 -3.84
CA VAL A 115 72.58 22.66 -5.16
C VAL A 115 71.41 21.78 -5.63
N ALA A 116 71.41 20.47 -5.35
CA ALA A 116 70.25 19.62 -5.60
C ALA A 116 69.06 19.99 -4.68
N GLY A 117 69.30 20.27 -3.39
CA GLY A 117 68.26 20.69 -2.45
C GLY A 117 67.61 22.04 -2.80
N LEU A 118 68.39 23.00 -3.32
CA LEU A 118 67.87 24.30 -3.74
C LEU A 118 67.16 24.26 -5.11
N LEU A 119 67.60 23.39 -6.04
CA LEU A 119 66.92 23.22 -7.33
C LEU A 119 65.64 22.35 -7.24
N THR A 120 65.57 21.36 -6.35
CA THR A 120 64.32 20.63 -6.09
C THR A 120 63.32 21.41 -5.22
N GLY A 121 63.81 22.23 -4.29
CA GLY A 121 62.95 23.11 -3.47
C GLY A 121 62.36 24.28 -4.26
N GLY A 122 63.13 24.87 -5.18
CA GLY A 122 62.68 25.98 -6.02
C GLY A 122 61.65 25.56 -7.07
N TRP A 123 61.82 24.41 -7.73
CA TRP A 123 60.89 23.94 -8.76
C TRP A 123 59.48 23.67 -8.18
N TRP A 124 59.38 23.14 -6.96
CA TRP A 124 58.09 22.88 -6.32
C TRP A 124 57.33 24.17 -5.96
N PHE A 125 58.04 25.28 -5.72
CA PHE A 125 57.41 26.58 -5.45
C PHE A 125 56.91 27.28 -6.72
N PHE A 126 57.55 27.06 -7.88
CA PHE A 126 57.17 27.68 -9.15
C PHE A 126 56.07 26.95 -9.96
N ILE A 127 55.74 25.68 -9.66
CA ILE A 127 54.61 24.95 -10.29
C ILE A 127 53.26 25.22 -9.59
N ARG A 128 53.25 25.77 -8.37
CA ARG A 128 52.00 26.04 -7.62
C ARG A 128 51.17 27.23 -8.13
N SER A 129 51.58 27.89 -9.21
CA SER A 129 51.12 29.25 -9.56
C SER A 129 49.77 29.37 -10.26
N ASN A 130 49.07 28.28 -10.61
CA ASN A 130 47.84 28.36 -11.44
C ASN A 130 46.65 27.53 -10.92
N ALA A 131 46.69 27.01 -9.69
CA ALA A 131 45.51 26.37 -9.11
C ALA A 131 44.47 27.46 -8.79
N PRO A 132 43.18 27.28 -9.16
CA PRO A 132 42.15 28.25 -8.83
C PRO A 132 42.04 28.38 -7.30
N THR A 133 42.09 29.60 -6.78
CA THR A 133 41.80 29.88 -5.37
C THR A 133 40.31 29.61 -5.15
N LEU A 134 39.99 28.60 -4.34
CA LEU A 134 38.62 28.27 -3.96
C LEU A 134 38.36 28.78 -2.55
N THR A 135 37.26 29.49 -2.38
CA THR A 135 36.84 30.08 -1.11
C THR A 135 35.50 29.51 -0.67
N TYR A 136 35.19 29.62 0.62
CA TYR A 136 33.87 29.36 1.19
C TYR A 136 33.56 30.55 2.09
N GLN A 137 32.47 31.27 1.81
CA GLN A 137 32.10 32.52 2.49
C GLN A 137 33.26 33.53 2.55
N GLY A 138 33.96 33.72 1.43
CA GLY A 138 35.06 34.66 1.29
C GLY A 138 36.41 34.21 1.87
N LYS A 139 36.51 33.04 2.50
CA LYS A 139 37.76 32.52 3.08
C LYS A 139 38.29 31.32 2.30
N SER A 140 39.61 31.19 2.15
CA SER A 140 40.21 30.06 1.41
C SER A 140 39.87 28.74 2.08
N ILE A 141 39.41 27.76 1.31
CA ILE A 141 39.12 26.41 1.81
C ILE A 141 40.43 25.74 2.24
N ASP A 142 40.40 25.03 3.36
CA ASP A 142 41.53 24.24 3.84
C ASP A 142 41.57 22.90 3.11
N GLN A 143 42.72 22.60 2.49
CA GLN A 143 42.98 21.34 1.79
C GLN A 143 41.84 20.94 0.82
N PRO A 144 41.48 21.80 -0.17
CA PRO A 144 40.32 21.54 -1.05
C PRO A 144 40.45 20.23 -1.85
N ALA A 145 41.68 19.77 -2.10
CA ALA A 145 41.92 18.47 -2.73
C ALA A 145 41.53 17.28 -1.82
N GLN A 146 41.70 17.39 -0.50
CA GLN A 146 41.31 16.36 0.46
C GLN A 146 39.78 16.24 0.52
N VAL A 147 39.07 17.37 0.59
CA VAL A 147 37.59 17.41 0.59
C VAL A 147 37.03 16.68 -0.65
N LEU A 148 37.58 16.93 -1.84
CA LEU A 148 37.14 16.24 -3.05
C LEU A 148 37.56 14.77 -3.09
N ASN A 149 38.70 14.39 -2.52
CA ASN A 149 39.07 12.98 -2.40
C ASN A 149 38.11 12.22 -1.48
N ASP A 150 37.69 12.85 -0.38
CA ASP A 150 36.71 12.29 0.55
C ASP A 150 35.35 12.15 -0.15
N ALA A 151 34.90 13.17 -0.89
CA ALA A 151 33.71 13.09 -1.74
C ALA A 151 33.79 11.95 -2.75
N GLN A 152 34.94 11.77 -3.41
CA GLN A 152 35.14 10.67 -4.39
C GLN A 152 35.10 9.29 -3.73
N ALA A 153 35.56 9.16 -2.48
CA ALA A 153 35.43 7.93 -1.72
C ALA A 153 33.97 7.66 -1.36
N LYS A 154 33.22 8.67 -0.90
CA LYS A 154 31.77 8.57 -0.63
C LYS A 154 30.96 8.21 -1.88
N LEU A 155 31.23 8.87 -3.01
CA LEU A 155 30.66 8.52 -4.31
C LEU A 155 30.90 7.04 -4.64
N SER A 156 32.14 6.57 -4.48
CA SER A 156 32.49 5.19 -4.81
C SER A 156 31.72 4.19 -3.96
N ASN A 157 31.60 4.46 -2.66
CA ASN A 157 30.84 3.61 -1.75
C ASN A 157 29.35 3.64 -2.08
N TYR A 158 28.79 4.83 -2.38
CA TYR A 158 27.39 4.99 -2.76
C TYR A 158 27.06 4.24 -4.04
N VAL A 159 27.85 4.43 -5.11
CA VAL A 159 27.63 3.74 -6.39
C VAL A 159 27.66 2.22 -6.23
N VAL A 160 28.60 1.69 -5.44
CA VAL A 160 28.67 0.23 -5.18
C VAL A 160 27.46 -0.24 -4.37
N ALA A 161 27.08 0.49 -3.32
CA ALA A 161 25.94 0.14 -2.47
C ALA A 161 24.60 0.17 -3.24
N HIS A 162 24.50 1.01 -4.27
CA HIS A 162 23.30 1.20 -5.08
C HIS A 162 23.43 0.64 -6.50
N HIS A 163 24.37 -0.30 -6.71
CA HIS A 163 24.52 -1.05 -7.97
C HIS A 163 24.66 -0.19 -9.24
N GLY A 164 25.20 1.02 -9.11
CA GLY A 164 25.42 1.93 -10.23
C GLY A 164 26.70 1.64 -11.01
N ASN A 165 26.79 2.23 -12.20
CA ASN A 165 28.01 2.30 -12.98
C ASN A 165 28.68 3.67 -12.78
N LYS A 166 30.00 3.65 -12.56
CA LYS A 166 30.81 4.87 -12.44
C LYS A 166 31.82 4.92 -13.58
N SER A 167 31.92 6.06 -14.26
CA SER A 167 32.95 6.24 -15.29
C SER A 167 34.36 6.14 -14.70
N ARG A 168 35.32 5.62 -15.48
CA ARG A 168 36.74 5.68 -15.10
C ARG A 168 37.25 7.12 -15.00
N GLU A 169 36.57 8.05 -15.65
CA GLU A 169 36.85 9.48 -15.60
C GLU A 169 36.09 10.20 -14.47
N ALA A 170 35.27 9.48 -13.70
CA ALA A 170 34.42 10.07 -12.67
C ALA A 170 35.24 10.75 -11.58
N ARG A 171 34.83 11.97 -11.25
CA ARG A 171 35.51 12.88 -10.33
C ARG A 171 34.48 13.74 -9.60
N CYS A 172 34.88 14.29 -8.46
CA CYS A 172 34.09 15.27 -7.73
C CYS A 172 34.61 16.69 -7.99
N TYR A 173 33.70 17.65 -8.00
CA TYR A 173 33.93 19.05 -8.32
C TYR A 173 33.20 19.92 -7.30
N PHE A 174 33.79 21.07 -6.96
CA PHE A 174 33.05 22.11 -6.28
C PHE A 174 32.11 22.80 -7.27
N ALA A 175 30.86 23.04 -6.87
CA ALA A 175 29.97 23.93 -7.59
C ALA A 175 30.29 25.38 -7.23
N LEU A 176 30.34 26.25 -8.24
CA LEU A 176 30.43 27.70 -8.07
C LEU A 176 29.34 28.34 -8.91
N ASP A 177 28.62 29.31 -8.35
CA ASP A 177 27.69 30.11 -9.12
C ASP A 177 28.41 30.89 -10.23
N LYS A 178 27.87 30.84 -11.45
CA LYS A 178 28.34 31.66 -12.57
C LYS A 178 28.04 33.14 -12.32
N VAL A 179 26.97 33.42 -11.58
CA VAL A 179 26.55 34.76 -11.17
C VAL A 179 26.40 34.75 -9.65
N PRO A 180 27.49 34.94 -8.89
CA PRO A 180 27.42 34.92 -7.43
C PRO A 180 26.53 36.04 -6.89
N ALA A 181 25.96 35.84 -5.71
CA ALA A 181 25.27 36.88 -4.97
C ALA A 181 26.18 38.10 -4.73
N ALA A 182 25.58 39.28 -4.51
CA ALA A 182 26.30 40.55 -4.44
C ALA A 182 27.42 40.59 -3.36
N ASP A 183 27.30 39.78 -2.32
CA ASP A 183 28.22 39.61 -1.21
C ASP A 183 29.15 38.39 -1.32
N ALA A 184 28.92 37.51 -2.30
CA ALA A 184 29.71 36.31 -2.54
C ALA A 184 30.84 36.55 -3.55
N ARG A 185 31.99 35.90 -3.34
CA ARG A 185 33.10 35.94 -4.30
C ARG A 185 32.83 35.00 -5.47
N THR A 186 33.35 35.33 -6.65
CA THR A 186 33.31 34.42 -7.82
C THR A 186 34.10 33.12 -7.63
N SER A 187 34.89 33.03 -6.57
CA SER A 187 35.62 31.86 -6.09
C SER A 187 34.90 31.11 -4.97
N ASP A 188 33.82 31.67 -4.42
CA ASP A 188 33.07 31.00 -3.35
C ASP A 188 32.37 29.77 -3.92
N VAL A 189 32.64 28.63 -3.29
CA VAL A 189 31.97 27.38 -3.59
C VAL A 189 30.60 27.37 -2.94
N ASP A 190 29.66 26.73 -3.61
CA ASP A 190 28.34 26.45 -3.10
C ASP A 190 28.40 25.40 -1.96
N HIS A 191 27.29 25.20 -1.26
CA HIS A 191 27.12 24.23 -0.18
C HIS A 191 27.11 22.76 -0.64
N ARG A 192 27.57 22.46 -1.86
CA ARG A 192 27.56 21.11 -2.43
C ARG A 192 28.72 20.85 -3.39
N THR A 193 29.04 19.58 -3.57
CA THR A 193 29.94 19.07 -4.61
C THR A 193 29.17 18.17 -5.58
N PHE A 194 29.53 18.23 -6.86
CA PHE A 194 28.99 17.32 -7.87
C PHE A 194 29.99 16.24 -8.21
N CYS A 195 29.54 14.99 -8.17
CA CYS A 195 30.35 13.79 -8.30
C CYS A 195 29.82 12.89 -9.42
N GLY A 196 30.58 12.74 -10.50
CA GLY A 196 30.15 12.01 -11.71
C GLY A 196 31.23 11.97 -12.81
N PRO A 197 30.98 11.33 -13.98
CA PRO A 197 29.72 10.69 -14.37
C PRO A 197 29.41 9.36 -13.66
N VAL A 198 28.15 9.19 -13.25
CA VAL A 198 27.56 7.93 -12.77
C VAL A 198 26.21 7.69 -13.44
N LEU A 199 25.83 6.43 -13.61
CA LEU A 199 24.49 6.03 -14.05
C LEU A 199 23.97 4.91 -13.16
N PHE A 200 22.69 5.00 -12.82
CA PHE A 200 21.93 3.95 -12.13
C PHE A 200 20.94 3.31 -13.11
N ALA A 201 20.23 2.28 -12.65
CA ALA A 201 19.20 1.64 -13.46
C ALA A 201 18.13 2.66 -13.89
N GLU A 202 17.69 2.56 -15.16
CA GLU A 202 16.83 3.57 -15.82
C GLU A 202 17.37 5.00 -15.88
N GLY A 203 18.64 5.23 -15.53
CA GLY A 203 19.21 6.56 -15.39
C GLY A 203 19.23 7.39 -16.68
N ASP A 204 18.87 8.66 -16.53
CA ASP A 204 19.16 9.81 -17.39
C ASP A 204 20.61 9.83 -17.91
N THR A 205 20.93 9.46 -19.16
CA THR A 205 22.29 9.73 -19.70
C THR A 205 22.64 11.22 -19.78
N SER A 206 21.67 12.13 -19.63
CA SER A 206 21.88 13.57 -19.48
C SER A 206 22.07 14.03 -18.02
N GLN A 207 21.82 13.13 -17.06
CA GLN A 207 21.86 13.36 -15.61
C GLN A 207 22.91 12.44 -14.99
N GLU A 208 24.11 12.97 -14.80
CA GLU A 208 25.31 12.15 -14.61
C GLU A 208 26.01 12.39 -13.27
N TYR A 209 25.55 13.35 -12.47
CA TYR A 209 26.24 13.79 -11.27
C TYR A 209 25.36 13.62 -10.04
N LEU A 210 25.94 13.10 -8.96
CA LEU A 210 25.34 13.14 -7.64
C LEU A 210 25.85 14.37 -6.88
N ALA A 211 24.94 15.15 -6.30
CA ALA A 211 25.30 16.25 -5.41
C ALA A 211 25.47 15.76 -3.98
N PHE A 212 26.60 16.07 -3.36
CA PHE A 212 26.87 15.81 -1.93
C PHE A 212 26.98 17.14 -1.20
N GLU A 213 26.26 17.28 -0.10
CA GLU A 213 26.30 18.45 0.77
C GLU A 213 27.69 18.65 1.38
N LEU A 214 28.12 19.91 1.46
CA LEU A 214 29.32 20.39 2.14
C LEU A 214 28.94 21.13 3.42
N THR A 215 29.46 20.65 4.55
CA THR A 215 29.17 21.23 5.87
C THR A 215 30.46 21.66 6.58
N PRO A 216 30.60 22.93 6.99
CA PRO A 216 31.68 23.36 7.87
C PRO A 216 31.42 22.90 9.32
N PRO A 217 32.44 22.59 10.13
CA PRO A 217 32.27 22.14 11.52
C PRO A 217 31.74 23.23 12.46
N ALA A 218 31.91 24.50 12.07
CA ALA A 218 31.37 25.66 12.78
C ALA A 218 31.22 26.84 11.78
N PRO A 219 30.37 27.83 12.07
CA PRO A 219 30.24 29.02 11.24
C PRO A 219 31.59 29.71 10.97
N GLY A 220 31.88 29.99 9.70
CA GLY A 220 33.12 30.65 9.27
C GLY A 220 34.37 29.77 9.28
N ALA A 221 34.25 28.46 9.53
CA ALA A 221 35.32 27.49 9.34
C ALA A 221 35.54 27.16 7.86
N THR A 222 36.79 26.88 7.50
CA THR A 222 37.25 26.65 6.12
C THR A 222 37.56 25.19 5.81
N HIS A 223 37.57 24.33 6.83
CA HIS A 223 37.61 22.89 6.69
C HIS A 223 36.19 22.38 6.42
N LEU A 224 35.93 21.85 5.23
CA LEU A 224 34.60 21.39 4.84
C LEU A 224 34.55 19.86 4.92
N SER A 225 33.47 19.34 5.48
CA SER A 225 33.14 17.92 5.46
C SER A 225 32.11 17.63 4.37
N VAL A 226 32.15 16.41 3.83
CA VAL A 226 31.22 15.95 2.79
C VAL A 226 30.25 14.95 3.42
N SER A 227 28.97 15.12 3.13
CA SER A 227 27.92 14.18 3.53
C SER A 227 28.21 12.74 3.07
N ALA A 228 27.70 11.76 3.84
CA ALA A 228 27.93 10.34 3.53
C ALA A 228 27.10 9.85 2.33
N SER A 229 25.95 10.47 2.10
CA SER A 229 24.99 10.18 1.03
C SER A 229 24.73 11.45 0.23
N PRO A 230 24.37 11.34 -1.06
CA PRO A 230 24.01 12.49 -1.86
C PRO A 230 22.70 13.12 -1.36
N MET A 231 22.50 14.39 -1.72
CA MET A 231 21.31 15.17 -1.39
C MET A 231 20.04 14.58 -2.03
N LEU A 232 20.18 14.00 -3.22
CA LEU A 232 19.16 13.23 -3.91
C LEU A 232 19.72 11.85 -4.25
N PRO A 233 18.90 10.78 -4.18
CA PRO A 233 19.37 9.43 -4.44
C PRO A 233 19.75 9.21 -5.91
N ASP A 234 19.10 9.95 -6.82
CA ASP A 234 19.27 9.86 -8.26
C ASP A 234 20.27 10.89 -8.78
N ALA A 235 20.95 10.53 -9.87
CA ALA A 235 21.86 11.44 -10.55
C ALA A 235 21.08 12.59 -11.19
N GLU A 236 21.68 13.78 -11.21
CA GLU A 236 21.10 14.99 -11.76
C GLU A 236 22.05 15.64 -12.79
N SER A 237 21.48 16.54 -13.60
CA SER A 237 22.26 17.41 -14.46
C SER A 237 22.82 18.56 -13.64
N VAL A 238 24.04 19.03 -13.96
CA VAL A 238 24.61 20.20 -13.31
C VAL A 238 23.77 21.43 -13.69
N PRO A 239 23.26 22.22 -12.72
CA PRO A 239 22.48 23.41 -13.01
C PRO A 239 23.19 24.36 -13.98
N ALA A 240 22.44 24.93 -14.92
CA ALA A 240 22.99 25.86 -15.90
C ALA A 240 23.58 27.13 -15.26
N THR A 241 23.16 27.47 -14.04
CA THR A 241 23.68 28.58 -13.22
C THR A 241 25.04 28.28 -12.61
N GLU A 242 25.48 27.02 -12.59
CA GLU A 242 26.70 26.60 -11.90
C GLU A 242 27.81 26.22 -12.86
N ARG A 243 29.04 26.33 -12.35
CA ARG A 243 30.26 25.84 -12.99
C ARG A 243 30.98 24.89 -12.04
N LEU A 244 31.43 23.76 -12.58
CA LEU A 244 32.21 22.78 -11.82
C LEU A 244 33.71 23.10 -11.88
N VAL A 245 34.36 23.17 -10.72
CA VAL A 245 35.80 23.50 -10.60
C VAL A 245 36.52 22.51 -9.70
N ARG A 246 37.80 22.25 -10.01
CA ARG A 246 38.71 21.46 -9.17
C ARG A 246 40.05 22.19 -8.96
N PRO A 247 40.74 21.98 -7.83
CA PRO A 247 42.07 22.52 -7.58
C PRO A 247 43.14 22.05 -8.59
N ASP A 248 42.95 20.88 -9.20
CA ASP A 248 43.86 20.29 -10.20
C ASP A 248 43.55 20.75 -11.64
N SER A 249 42.62 21.68 -11.82
CA SER A 249 42.19 22.25 -13.11
C SER A 249 41.67 21.22 -14.12
N LYS A 250 41.38 19.99 -13.69
CA LYS A 250 40.71 19.00 -14.54
C LYS A 250 39.26 19.42 -14.76
N ARG A 251 38.83 19.34 -16.02
CA ARG A 251 37.46 19.68 -16.42
C ARG A 251 36.52 18.49 -16.18
N PRO A 252 35.23 18.74 -15.88
CA PRO A 252 34.22 17.70 -15.88
C PRO A 252 34.21 16.97 -17.23
N PRO A 253 34.13 15.62 -17.24
CA PRO A 253 33.89 14.85 -18.45
C PRO A 253 32.62 15.34 -19.14
N LYS A 254 32.59 15.22 -20.46
CA LYS A 254 31.39 15.49 -21.25
C LYS A 254 30.62 14.20 -21.44
N GLY A 255 29.32 14.24 -21.16
CA GLY A 255 28.48 13.06 -21.28
C GLY A 255 28.84 12.00 -20.23
N SER A 256 28.20 10.82 -20.35
CA SER A 256 28.29 9.74 -19.37
C SER A 256 29.69 9.13 -19.18
N GLY A 257 30.71 9.64 -19.88
CA GLY A 257 32.07 9.12 -19.83
C GLY A 257 32.14 7.67 -20.33
N GLY A 258 31.28 7.33 -21.31
CA GLY A 258 31.23 6.03 -21.98
C GLY A 258 30.60 4.89 -21.17
N ILE A 259 29.93 5.18 -20.05
CA ILE A 259 29.22 4.17 -19.27
C ILE A 259 27.81 3.97 -19.82
N SER A 260 27.33 2.73 -19.75
CA SER A 260 25.95 2.35 -20.06
C SER A 260 25.12 2.27 -18.79
N VAL A 261 23.80 2.45 -18.94
CA VAL A 261 22.83 2.21 -17.88
C VAL A 261 22.97 0.75 -17.39
N PRO A 262 23.23 0.51 -16.09
CA PRO A 262 23.25 -0.85 -15.55
C PRO A 262 21.85 -1.45 -15.54
N ALA A 263 21.76 -2.78 -15.63
CA ALA A 263 20.50 -3.47 -15.38
C ALA A 263 20.13 -3.36 -13.89
N PRO A 264 18.83 -3.25 -13.56
CA PRO A 264 18.39 -3.26 -12.17
C PRO A 264 18.88 -4.51 -11.43
N PRO A 265 19.42 -4.39 -10.20
CA PRO A 265 19.73 -5.53 -9.35
C PRO A 265 18.48 -6.35 -9.04
N LYS A 266 18.66 -7.60 -8.66
CA LYS A 266 17.56 -8.51 -8.31
C LYS A 266 16.96 -8.14 -6.96
N ALA A 267 15.63 -8.06 -6.88
CA ALA A 267 14.92 -7.94 -5.62
C ALA A 267 15.05 -9.20 -4.76
N ALA A 268 14.72 -9.08 -3.47
CA ALA A 268 14.54 -10.24 -2.59
C ALA A 268 13.35 -11.10 -3.06
N ALA A 269 13.42 -12.41 -2.81
CA ALA A 269 12.34 -13.33 -3.12
C ALA A 269 11.05 -12.98 -2.35
N ASN A 270 9.89 -13.24 -2.96
CA ASN A 270 8.56 -13.07 -2.35
C ASN A 270 8.26 -11.62 -1.92
N ILE A 271 8.80 -10.65 -2.67
CA ILE A 271 8.59 -9.23 -2.38
C ILE A 271 7.15 -8.82 -2.69
N ILE A 272 6.56 -8.02 -1.79
CA ILE A 272 5.31 -7.28 -1.97
C ILE A 272 5.58 -5.86 -1.47
N VAL A 273 5.54 -4.88 -2.37
CA VAL A 273 5.86 -3.47 -2.07
C VAL A 273 4.85 -2.53 -2.71
N SER A 274 4.72 -1.34 -2.15
CA SER A 274 4.05 -0.19 -2.78
C SER A 274 5.15 0.78 -3.23
N THR A 275 5.21 1.09 -4.52
CA THR A 275 6.30 1.87 -5.12
C THR A 275 5.91 2.40 -6.50
N ASP A 276 6.70 3.33 -7.04
CA ASP A 276 6.63 3.73 -8.44
C ASP A 276 7.19 2.64 -9.39
N LEU A 277 6.84 2.74 -10.68
CA LEU A 277 7.36 1.86 -11.74
C LEU A 277 8.39 2.57 -12.65
N GLY A 278 8.91 3.71 -12.21
CA GLY A 278 9.78 4.56 -13.00
C GLY A 278 9.15 4.97 -14.33
N THR A 279 9.84 4.64 -15.42
CA THR A 279 9.37 5.01 -16.77
C THR A 279 8.38 3.99 -17.39
N GLN A 280 8.14 2.87 -16.72
CA GLN A 280 7.24 1.84 -17.24
C GLN A 280 5.78 2.26 -17.11
N THR A 281 5.00 1.96 -18.16
CA THR A 281 3.56 2.11 -18.16
C THR A 281 2.88 0.74 -18.17
N LEU A 282 1.72 0.66 -17.53
CA LEU A 282 0.89 -0.53 -17.51
C LEU A 282 -0.39 -0.30 -18.32
N PRO A 283 -0.95 -1.36 -18.93
CA PRO A 283 -2.28 -1.26 -19.53
C PRO A 283 -3.36 -1.19 -18.45
N ASP A 284 -4.51 -0.64 -18.82
CA ASP A 284 -5.72 -0.69 -18.01
C ASP A 284 -6.10 -2.14 -17.72
N ALA A 285 -6.54 -2.40 -16.49
CA ALA A 285 -7.08 -3.70 -16.13
C ALA A 285 -8.43 -3.94 -16.84
N PRO A 286 -8.80 -5.20 -17.11
CA PRO A 286 -10.11 -5.51 -17.68
C PRO A 286 -11.24 -4.96 -16.81
N ALA A 287 -12.31 -4.43 -17.42
CA ALA A 287 -13.43 -3.83 -16.68
C ALA A 287 -14.12 -4.79 -15.67
N LYS A 288 -13.97 -6.11 -15.88
CA LYS A 288 -14.47 -7.18 -15.01
C LYS A 288 -13.57 -7.49 -13.81
N ALA A 289 -12.39 -6.86 -13.70
CA ALA A 289 -11.41 -7.09 -12.65
C ALA A 289 -11.84 -6.40 -11.35
N VAL A 290 -12.96 -6.84 -10.81
CA VAL A 290 -13.62 -6.26 -9.64
C VAL A 290 -14.01 -7.40 -8.71
N ILE A 291 -13.85 -7.17 -7.40
CA ILE A 291 -14.34 -8.03 -6.34
C ILE A 291 -15.22 -7.19 -5.42
N GLY A 292 -16.42 -7.70 -5.11
CA GLY A 292 -17.37 -7.04 -4.21
C GLY A 292 -17.49 -7.82 -2.91
N SER A 293 -17.86 -7.12 -1.85
CA SER A 293 -18.21 -7.66 -0.54
C SER A 293 -19.53 -7.07 -0.06
N LEU A 294 -19.86 -7.25 1.21
CA LEU A 294 -21.00 -6.64 1.87
C LEU A 294 -20.88 -5.12 1.91
N SER A 295 -19.85 -4.59 2.57
CA SER A 295 -19.74 -3.15 2.87
C SER A 295 -19.03 -2.33 1.79
N GLY A 296 -18.40 -2.96 0.81
CA GLY A 296 -17.62 -2.29 -0.23
C GLY A 296 -17.04 -3.29 -1.23
N GLY A 297 -16.15 -2.81 -2.08
CA GLY A 297 -15.51 -3.60 -3.13
C GLY A 297 -14.21 -2.98 -3.59
N VAL A 298 -13.47 -3.73 -4.42
CA VAL A 298 -12.18 -3.32 -4.97
C VAL A 298 -12.14 -3.63 -6.46
N ARG A 299 -11.72 -2.66 -7.26
CA ARG A 299 -11.46 -2.77 -8.69
C ARG A 299 -9.97 -2.63 -8.96
N LEU A 300 -9.42 -3.51 -9.80
CA LEU A 300 -8.12 -3.25 -10.42
C LEU A 300 -8.29 -2.18 -11.50
N THR A 301 -7.50 -1.12 -11.45
CA THR A 301 -7.53 -0.05 -12.45
C THR A 301 -6.48 -0.26 -13.54
N VAL A 302 -5.29 -0.70 -13.14
CA VAL A 302 -4.19 -1.09 -14.04
C VAL A 302 -3.63 -2.42 -13.58
N LEU A 303 -3.15 -3.22 -14.53
CA LEU A 303 -2.61 -4.55 -14.25
C LEU A 303 -1.65 -4.98 -15.35
N GLY A 304 -0.46 -5.44 -14.97
CA GLY A 304 0.39 -6.14 -15.93
C GLY A 304 1.70 -6.63 -15.34
N LYS A 305 2.49 -7.27 -16.20
CA LYS A 305 3.86 -7.68 -15.87
C LYS A 305 4.79 -6.48 -16.03
N VAL A 306 5.74 -6.35 -15.12
CA VAL A 306 6.81 -5.36 -15.18
C VAL A 306 8.16 -6.04 -15.17
N SER A 307 9.17 -5.39 -15.75
CA SER A 307 10.53 -5.91 -15.77
C SER A 307 11.30 -5.61 -14.49
N HIS A 308 10.94 -4.51 -13.82
CA HIS A 308 11.51 -4.00 -12.59
C HIS A 308 10.51 -3.04 -11.91
N PHE A 309 10.86 -2.51 -10.74
CA PHE A 309 10.12 -1.46 -10.03
C PHE A 309 11.09 -0.48 -9.37
N GLY A 310 10.63 0.71 -9.02
CA GLY A 310 11.44 1.80 -8.47
C GLY A 310 12.38 2.43 -9.51
N THR A 311 12.93 3.61 -9.17
CA THR A 311 13.85 4.36 -10.04
C THR A 311 15.29 4.32 -9.56
N GLY A 312 16.21 4.52 -10.51
CA GLY A 312 17.60 4.88 -10.23
C GLY A 312 18.29 3.94 -9.28
N ALA A 313 18.78 4.51 -8.17
CA ALA A 313 19.53 3.79 -7.13
C ALA A 313 18.69 2.77 -6.34
N ASN A 314 17.36 2.85 -6.46
CA ASN A 314 16.38 2.00 -5.78
C ASN A 314 15.57 1.15 -6.76
N SER A 315 16.02 1.01 -8.01
CA SER A 315 15.36 0.17 -8.99
C SER A 315 15.74 -1.30 -8.78
N PHE A 316 14.75 -2.20 -8.81
CA PHE A 316 14.96 -3.63 -8.66
C PHE A 316 14.20 -4.45 -9.69
N GLY A 317 14.89 -5.40 -10.31
CA GLY A 317 14.33 -6.41 -11.21
C GLY A 317 13.76 -7.63 -10.49
N ALA A 318 13.03 -8.45 -11.23
CA ALA A 318 12.43 -9.68 -10.69
C ALA A 318 13.47 -10.63 -10.06
N PRO A 319 13.21 -11.22 -8.88
CA PRO A 319 14.07 -12.24 -8.28
C PRO A 319 14.32 -13.43 -9.21
N ASP A 320 15.36 -14.21 -8.94
CA ASP A 320 15.68 -15.39 -9.77
C ASP A 320 14.55 -16.42 -9.76
N GLY A 321 14.15 -16.87 -10.96
CA GLY A 321 13.02 -17.79 -11.14
C GLY A 321 11.64 -17.17 -10.91
N GLN A 322 11.56 -15.86 -10.69
CA GLN A 322 10.32 -15.12 -10.47
C GLN A 322 10.10 -14.07 -11.58
N GLN A 323 8.88 -13.56 -11.64
CA GLN A 323 8.46 -12.44 -12.47
C GLN A 323 7.68 -11.44 -11.61
N LEU A 324 7.66 -10.17 -12.02
CA LEU A 324 6.97 -9.12 -11.29
C LEU A 324 5.62 -8.81 -11.94
N TYR A 325 4.61 -8.68 -11.11
CA TYR A 325 3.29 -8.17 -11.47
C TYR A 325 3.07 -6.87 -10.72
N ALA A 326 2.57 -5.86 -11.42
CA ALA A 326 2.21 -4.60 -10.83
C ALA A 326 0.76 -4.24 -11.13
N PHE A 327 0.10 -3.61 -10.17
CA PHE A 327 -1.30 -3.25 -10.26
C PHE A 327 -1.64 -2.06 -9.35
N GLN A 328 -2.77 -1.43 -9.62
CA GLN A 328 -3.39 -0.46 -8.73
C GLN A 328 -4.83 -0.84 -8.46
N THR A 329 -5.35 -0.33 -7.35
CA THR A 329 -6.70 -0.60 -6.87
C THR A 329 -7.47 0.69 -6.72
N ALA A 330 -8.78 0.65 -6.97
CA ALA A 330 -9.73 1.67 -6.58
C ALA A 330 -10.89 1.03 -5.81
N ALA A 331 -11.56 1.83 -4.98
CA ALA A 331 -12.80 1.40 -4.33
C ALA A 331 -13.87 1.10 -5.38
N ALA A 332 -14.72 0.13 -5.06
CA ALA A 332 -15.93 -0.19 -5.79
C ALA A 332 -17.08 -0.38 -4.78
N SER A 333 -18.32 -0.33 -5.25
CA SER A 333 -19.47 -0.65 -4.40
C SER A 333 -19.52 -2.15 -4.10
N GLY A 334 -19.88 -2.48 -2.87
CA GLY A 334 -20.35 -3.79 -2.44
C GLY A 334 -21.88 -3.87 -2.52
N GLN A 335 -22.46 -4.84 -1.81
CA GLN A 335 -23.91 -5.03 -1.74
C GLN A 335 -24.62 -3.86 -1.04
N GLU A 336 -24.05 -3.36 0.07
CA GLU A 336 -24.70 -2.39 0.97
C GLU A 336 -23.94 -1.07 1.14
N GLY A 337 -22.73 -0.97 0.59
CA GLY A 337 -21.90 0.23 0.78
C GLY A 337 -20.72 0.35 -0.18
N ASP A 338 -19.88 1.34 0.08
CA ASP A 338 -18.69 1.71 -0.68
C ASP A 338 -17.45 1.92 0.23
N GLU A 339 -17.37 1.17 1.34
CA GLU A 339 -16.26 1.22 2.29
C GLU A 339 -14.91 0.94 1.58
N ASP A 340 -13.85 1.65 2.00
CA ASP A 340 -12.48 1.35 1.58
C ASP A 340 -11.97 0.07 2.25
N LEU A 341 -11.92 -1.01 1.48
CA LEU A 341 -11.48 -2.33 1.94
C LEU A 341 -9.99 -2.60 1.69
N SER A 342 -9.19 -1.59 1.36
CA SER A 342 -7.75 -1.75 1.05
C SER A 342 -6.96 -2.46 2.17
N SER A 343 -7.30 -2.21 3.43
CA SER A 343 -6.66 -2.84 4.59
C SER A 343 -6.99 -4.34 4.76
N LYS A 344 -8.02 -4.85 4.07
CA LYS A 344 -8.46 -6.25 4.08
C LYS A 344 -7.94 -7.05 2.87
N LEU A 345 -7.10 -6.42 2.04
CA LEU A 345 -6.51 -7.03 0.85
C LEU A 345 -5.22 -7.80 1.16
N GLY A 346 -5.00 -8.86 0.41
CA GLY A 346 -3.72 -9.57 0.39
C GLY A 346 -3.44 -10.26 -0.94
N ILE A 347 -2.22 -10.77 -1.12
CA ILE A 347 -1.82 -11.56 -2.29
C ILE A 347 -1.69 -13.03 -1.92
N SER A 348 -2.35 -13.90 -2.68
CA SER A 348 -2.16 -15.35 -2.64
C SER A 348 -1.47 -15.81 -3.93
N ILE A 349 -0.52 -16.74 -3.80
CA ILE A 349 0.16 -17.36 -4.94
C ILE A 349 -0.13 -18.85 -4.85
N ASP A 350 -0.65 -19.44 -5.94
CA ASP A 350 -1.01 -20.86 -6.01
C ASP A 350 -1.93 -21.37 -4.87
N GLY A 351 -2.76 -20.47 -4.31
CA GLY A 351 -3.70 -20.80 -3.23
C GLY A 351 -3.08 -20.79 -1.82
N ASP A 352 -1.84 -20.34 -1.68
CA ASP A 352 -1.20 -20.16 -0.38
C ASP A 352 -1.92 -19.11 0.48
N ARG A 353 -1.51 -19.02 1.75
CA ARG A 353 -2.00 -18.00 2.67
C ARG A 353 -1.77 -16.60 2.08
N ALA A 354 -2.84 -15.81 2.01
CA ALA A 354 -2.76 -14.43 1.56
C ALA A 354 -1.82 -13.60 2.45
N LEU A 355 -0.84 -12.94 1.83
CA LEU A 355 0.06 -11.99 2.48
C LEU A 355 -0.53 -10.58 2.38
N PRO A 356 -0.61 -9.82 3.49
CA PRO A 356 -1.24 -8.50 3.48
C PRO A 356 -0.48 -7.54 2.56
N LEU A 357 -1.23 -6.63 1.93
CA LEU A 357 -0.61 -5.54 1.18
C LEU A 357 0.03 -4.51 2.13
N PRO A 358 1.18 -3.92 1.74
CA PRO A 358 1.73 -2.78 2.46
C PRO A 358 0.78 -1.57 2.31
N PRO A 359 0.83 -0.59 3.24
CA PRO A 359 0.16 0.69 3.01
C PRO A 359 0.67 1.35 1.71
N THR A 360 -0.22 2.03 1.01
CA THR A 360 0.09 2.72 -0.25
C THR A 360 -0.22 4.21 -0.16
N THR A 361 0.52 5.04 -0.90
CA THR A 361 0.03 6.37 -1.25
C THR A 361 -0.83 6.22 -2.52
N TYR A 362 -1.95 6.95 -2.65
CA TYR A 362 -2.96 6.71 -3.71
C TYR A 362 -2.44 6.72 -5.18
N THR A 363 -1.18 7.10 -5.41
CA THR A 363 -0.52 7.15 -6.72
C THR A 363 0.44 5.98 -6.99
N ASP A 364 0.79 5.20 -5.97
CA ASP A 364 1.77 4.13 -6.11
C ASP A 364 1.17 2.87 -6.74
N TYR A 365 2.04 1.99 -7.20
CA TYR A 365 1.69 0.65 -7.65
C TYR A 365 2.03 -0.36 -6.57
N TYR A 366 1.15 -1.35 -6.40
CA TYR A 366 1.55 -2.58 -5.73
C TYR A 366 2.37 -3.42 -6.70
N VAL A 367 3.52 -3.90 -6.25
CA VAL A 367 4.38 -4.81 -7.00
C VAL A 367 4.57 -6.09 -6.21
N VAL A 368 4.28 -7.22 -6.85
CA VAL A 368 4.47 -8.55 -6.29
C VAL A 368 5.37 -9.40 -7.17
N ALA A 369 6.32 -10.10 -6.56
CA ALA A 369 7.08 -11.14 -7.22
C ALA A 369 6.40 -12.50 -7.03
N ALA A 370 6.24 -13.22 -8.14
CA ALA A 370 5.70 -14.58 -8.15
C ALA A 370 6.57 -15.51 -9.00
N PRO A 371 6.66 -16.81 -8.66
CA PRO A 371 7.35 -17.78 -9.50
C PRO A 371 6.88 -17.72 -10.96
N VAL A 372 7.80 -17.89 -11.91
CA VAL A 372 7.43 -17.95 -13.34
C VAL A 372 6.50 -19.12 -13.67
N SER A 373 6.53 -20.16 -12.82
CA SER A 373 5.69 -21.35 -12.90
C SER A 373 4.36 -21.23 -12.13
N ALA A 374 4.09 -20.10 -11.47
CA ALA A 374 2.86 -19.90 -10.73
C ALA A 374 1.64 -20.08 -11.64
N LYS A 375 0.68 -20.87 -11.18
CA LYS A 375 -0.60 -21.13 -11.86
C LYS A 375 -1.63 -20.08 -11.50
N SER A 376 -1.55 -19.53 -10.29
CA SER A 376 -2.35 -18.38 -9.88
C SER A 376 -1.53 -17.37 -9.08
N VAL A 377 -1.87 -16.10 -9.27
CA VAL A 377 -1.40 -14.96 -8.48
C VAL A 377 -2.63 -14.11 -8.29
N ASP A 378 -3.20 -14.12 -7.10
CA ASP A 378 -4.55 -13.62 -6.84
C ASP A 378 -4.51 -12.48 -5.82
N LEU A 379 -5.18 -11.37 -6.14
CA LEU A 379 -5.59 -10.40 -5.14
C LEU A 379 -6.80 -10.98 -4.40
N VAL A 380 -6.68 -11.09 -3.08
CA VAL A 380 -7.66 -11.69 -2.19
C VAL A 380 -8.28 -10.60 -1.32
N LEU A 381 -9.61 -10.57 -1.26
CA LEU A 381 -10.38 -9.81 -0.29
C LEU A 381 -11.09 -10.79 0.65
N ASN A 382 -10.83 -10.66 1.95
CA ASN A 382 -11.52 -11.43 2.97
C ASN A 382 -12.36 -10.49 3.83
N ASP A 383 -13.66 -10.50 3.64
CA ASP A 383 -14.59 -9.60 4.31
C ASP A 383 -15.98 -10.24 4.45
N ALA A 384 -16.70 -9.89 5.52
CA ALA A 384 -18.05 -10.42 5.81
C ALA A 384 -18.18 -11.95 5.68
N GLY A 385 -17.15 -12.69 6.11
CA GLY A 385 -17.11 -14.16 6.05
C GLY A 385 -16.93 -14.76 4.66
N ALA A 386 -16.72 -13.93 3.62
CA ALA A 386 -16.51 -14.36 2.24
C ALA A 386 -15.09 -14.05 1.77
N MET A 387 -14.46 -15.04 1.12
CA MET A 387 -13.19 -14.85 0.43
C MET A 387 -13.45 -14.67 -1.07
N GLN A 388 -13.12 -13.49 -1.58
CA GLN A 388 -13.26 -13.10 -2.99
C GLN A 388 -11.87 -12.96 -3.59
N THR A 389 -11.69 -13.37 -4.85
CA THR A 389 -10.40 -13.19 -5.52
C THR A 389 -10.51 -12.67 -6.95
N VAL A 390 -9.47 -11.95 -7.38
CA VAL A 390 -9.24 -11.59 -8.78
C VAL A 390 -7.81 -11.93 -9.16
N SER A 391 -7.64 -12.62 -10.27
CA SER A 391 -6.33 -13.03 -10.77
C SER A 391 -5.55 -11.83 -11.28
N LEU A 392 -4.33 -11.65 -10.80
CA LEU A 392 -3.34 -10.69 -11.30
C LEU A 392 -2.66 -11.18 -12.60
N LEU A 393 -2.94 -12.40 -13.04
CA LEU A 393 -2.44 -12.90 -14.32
C LEU A 393 -3.23 -12.33 -15.51
N ASP A 394 -4.52 -12.10 -15.32
CA ASP A 394 -5.46 -11.79 -16.41
C ASP A 394 -6.65 -10.90 -16.02
N GLY A 395 -6.75 -10.48 -14.76
CA GLY A 395 -7.87 -9.68 -14.24
C GLY A 395 -9.19 -10.44 -14.13
N SER A 396 -9.20 -11.77 -14.23
CA SER A 396 -10.44 -12.55 -14.12
C SER A 396 -10.83 -12.75 -12.65
N PRO A 397 -12.07 -12.41 -12.24
CA PRO A 397 -12.58 -12.77 -10.92
C PRO A 397 -12.76 -14.28 -10.81
N ALA A 398 -12.55 -14.85 -9.62
CA ALA A 398 -12.78 -16.28 -9.41
C ALA A 398 -14.25 -16.64 -9.51
N ARG A 399 -14.54 -17.85 -10.02
CA ARG A 399 -15.91 -18.37 -10.14
C ARG A 399 -16.58 -18.63 -8.80
N THR A 400 -15.78 -18.75 -7.74
CA THR A 400 -16.25 -18.91 -6.36
C THR A 400 -16.63 -17.59 -5.72
N ASN A 401 -16.37 -16.45 -6.36
CA ASN A 401 -16.80 -15.16 -5.85
C ASN A 401 -18.32 -15.09 -5.71
N VAL A 402 -18.80 -14.32 -4.74
CA VAL A 402 -20.23 -14.07 -4.55
C VAL A 402 -20.77 -13.35 -5.77
N ALA A 403 -21.60 -14.05 -6.54
CA ALA A 403 -22.10 -13.58 -7.83
C ALA A 403 -22.97 -12.31 -7.70
N LEU A 404 -23.60 -12.12 -6.53
CA LEU A 404 -24.46 -10.97 -6.28
C LEU A 404 -23.69 -9.73 -5.78
N ALA A 405 -22.45 -9.87 -5.31
CA ALA A 405 -21.74 -8.80 -4.60
C ALA A 405 -21.44 -7.57 -5.47
N LEU A 406 -21.51 -7.71 -6.79
CA LEU A 406 -21.31 -6.62 -7.76
C LEU A 406 -22.57 -6.30 -8.58
N ARG A 407 -23.69 -6.96 -8.28
CA ARG A 407 -24.93 -6.78 -9.03
C ARG A 407 -25.58 -5.47 -8.59
N VAL A 408 -25.89 -4.59 -9.54
CA VAL A 408 -26.49 -3.28 -9.25
C VAL A 408 -28.01 -3.37 -9.12
N ASN A 409 -28.65 -4.22 -9.94
CA ASN A 409 -30.10 -4.38 -9.99
C ASN A 409 -30.55 -5.51 -9.05
N THR A 410 -30.50 -5.24 -7.74
CA THR A 410 -30.87 -6.19 -6.67
C THR A 410 -32.25 -5.94 -6.09
N GLU A 411 -32.88 -4.79 -6.33
CA GLU A 411 -34.22 -4.47 -5.82
C GLU A 411 -35.16 -4.06 -6.94
N VAL A 412 -36.45 -4.40 -6.81
CA VAL A 412 -37.51 -3.93 -7.69
C VAL A 412 -38.76 -3.56 -6.90
N THR A 413 -39.32 -2.39 -7.18
CA THR A 413 -40.64 -2.01 -6.66
C THR A 413 -41.74 -2.75 -7.42
N ILE A 414 -42.66 -3.37 -6.68
CA ILE A 414 -43.82 -4.08 -7.23
C ILE A 414 -45.05 -3.17 -7.21
N GLY A 415 -45.38 -2.60 -6.05
CA GLY A 415 -46.49 -1.65 -5.86
C GLY A 415 -47.86 -2.19 -6.30
N LYS A 416 -48.21 -3.42 -5.93
CA LYS A 416 -49.49 -4.06 -6.33
C LYS A 416 -50.25 -4.58 -5.12
N SER A 417 -51.58 -4.58 -5.20
CA SER A 417 -52.44 -5.26 -4.23
C SER A 417 -53.41 -6.22 -4.92
N ALA A 418 -53.77 -7.29 -4.24
CA ALA A 418 -54.71 -8.30 -4.73
C ALA A 418 -55.56 -8.87 -3.59
N GLY A 419 -56.84 -9.13 -3.87
CA GLY A 419 -57.71 -9.91 -2.99
C GLY A 419 -57.51 -11.41 -3.24
N ILE A 420 -57.05 -12.13 -2.23
CA ILE A 420 -56.78 -13.56 -2.28
C ILE A 420 -57.87 -14.30 -1.49
N PRO A 421 -58.77 -15.05 -2.16
CA PRO A 421 -59.85 -15.75 -1.48
C PRO A 421 -59.32 -16.98 -0.74
N ILE A 422 -59.60 -17.04 0.55
CA ILE A 422 -59.27 -18.16 1.44
C ILE A 422 -60.55 -18.82 1.93
N HIS A 423 -60.60 -20.14 1.83
CA HIS A 423 -61.62 -20.97 2.45
C HIS A 423 -61.05 -21.61 3.73
N TYR A 424 -61.74 -21.40 4.84
CA TYR A 424 -61.42 -21.97 6.15
C TYR A 424 -62.35 -23.14 6.47
N ALA A 425 -61.82 -24.23 6.98
CA ALA A 425 -62.58 -25.38 7.46
C ALA A 425 -62.17 -25.77 8.89
N TYR A 426 -63.13 -25.94 9.79
CA TYR A 426 -62.90 -26.35 11.18
C TYR A 426 -64.07 -27.21 11.68
N ALA A 427 -63.80 -28.43 12.16
CA ALA A 427 -64.80 -29.30 12.80
C ALA A 427 -66.16 -29.43 12.04
N GLY A 428 -66.13 -29.52 10.70
CA GLY A 428 -67.32 -29.61 9.86
C GLY A 428 -68.00 -28.28 9.54
N GLN A 429 -67.48 -27.16 10.04
CA GLN A 429 -67.86 -25.80 9.67
C GLN A 429 -66.93 -25.24 8.60
N SER A 430 -67.43 -24.32 7.78
CA SER A 430 -66.66 -23.64 6.75
C SER A 430 -66.99 -22.15 6.68
N ALA A 431 -65.98 -21.33 6.42
CA ALA A 431 -66.12 -19.90 6.17
C ALA A 431 -65.19 -19.49 5.01
N SER A 432 -65.52 -18.40 4.32
CA SER A 432 -64.65 -17.82 3.29
C SER A 432 -64.35 -16.37 3.64
N SER A 433 -63.11 -15.96 3.41
CA SER A 433 -62.68 -14.56 3.53
C SER A 433 -61.77 -14.21 2.36
N THR A 434 -61.62 -12.92 2.09
CA THR A 434 -60.68 -12.41 1.08
C THR A 434 -59.61 -11.61 1.79
N LEU A 435 -58.38 -12.10 1.74
CA LEU A 435 -57.22 -11.37 2.30
C LEU A 435 -56.72 -10.38 1.27
N THR A 436 -56.60 -9.11 1.65
CA THR A 436 -55.99 -8.09 0.77
C THR A 436 -54.49 -8.14 0.97
N THR A 437 -53.76 -8.68 -0.01
CA THR A 437 -52.29 -8.74 0.01
C THR A 437 -51.72 -7.58 -0.77
N THR A 438 -50.79 -6.86 -0.18
CA THR A 438 -50.00 -5.81 -0.82
C THR A 438 -48.57 -6.30 -1.00
N PHE A 439 -48.04 -6.15 -2.21
CA PHE A 439 -46.68 -6.47 -2.61
C PHE A 439 -45.95 -5.15 -2.85
N THR A 440 -45.00 -4.83 -1.99
CA THR A 440 -44.29 -3.55 -2.03
C THR A 440 -43.06 -3.64 -2.93
N SER A 441 -42.16 -4.58 -2.63
CA SER A 441 -40.85 -4.72 -3.24
C SER A 441 -40.43 -6.19 -3.34
N ALA A 442 -39.42 -6.47 -4.15
CA ALA A 442 -38.64 -7.70 -4.07
C ALA A 442 -37.16 -7.38 -4.14
N SER A 443 -36.38 -8.05 -3.30
CA SER A 443 -34.95 -7.78 -3.13
C SER A 443 -34.14 -9.06 -3.19
N LEU A 444 -32.97 -8.97 -3.81
CA LEU A 444 -31.95 -10.02 -3.90
C LEU A 444 -30.78 -9.61 -3.01
N PHE A 445 -30.33 -10.51 -2.14
CA PHE A 445 -29.11 -10.31 -1.35
C PHE A 445 -28.38 -11.64 -1.12
N TYR A 446 -27.09 -11.58 -0.84
CA TYR A 446 -26.29 -12.71 -0.38
C TYR A 446 -26.08 -12.66 1.12
N TRP A 447 -25.85 -11.49 1.70
CA TRP A 447 -25.81 -11.32 3.16
C TRP A 447 -27.17 -10.84 3.65
N ASP A 448 -27.81 -11.59 4.56
CA ASP A 448 -29.00 -11.15 5.30
C ASP A 448 -28.58 -10.52 6.62
N THR A 449 -28.26 -9.23 6.59
CA THR A 449 -27.89 -8.44 7.78
C THR A 449 -29.11 -8.00 8.60
N SER A 450 -30.33 -8.27 8.12
CA SER A 450 -31.55 -7.70 8.67
C SER A 450 -32.22 -8.57 9.73
N GLU A 451 -32.11 -9.89 9.63
CA GLU A 451 -32.78 -10.82 10.54
C GLU A 451 -31.82 -11.78 11.26
N ASN A 452 -30.95 -12.50 10.53
CA ASN A 452 -30.21 -13.64 11.11
C ASN A 452 -28.70 -13.65 10.85
N ASP A 453 -28.13 -12.66 10.15
CA ASP A 453 -26.73 -12.65 9.72
C ASP A 453 -26.33 -13.94 8.95
N GLU A 454 -27.24 -14.42 8.10
CA GLU A 454 -27.06 -15.64 7.32
C GLU A 454 -26.72 -15.37 5.85
N THR A 455 -26.11 -16.36 5.18
CA THR A 455 -25.86 -16.35 3.74
C THR A 455 -26.43 -17.60 3.06
N PRO A 456 -26.78 -17.57 1.77
CA PRO A 456 -27.12 -18.77 1.01
C PRO A 456 -26.00 -19.83 1.09
N PRO A 457 -26.32 -21.12 0.86
CA PRO A 457 -25.35 -22.20 1.01
C PRO A 457 -24.24 -22.22 -0.07
N ALA A 458 -24.33 -21.36 -1.09
CA ALA A 458 -23.34 -21.26 -2.15
C ALA A 458 -23.29 -19.84 -2.74
N THR A 459 -22.11 -19.43 -3.22
CA THR A 459 -21.82 -18.08 -3.72
C THR A 459 -22.49 -17.73 -5.06
N ASN A 460 -23.04 -18.73 -5.76
CA ASN A 460 -23.84 -18.56 -6.97
C ASN A 460 -25.36 -18.54 -6.69
N LEU A 461 -25.77 -18.55 -5.42
CA LEU A 461 -27.15 -18.43 -4.99
C LEU A 461 -27.38 -17.07 -4.33
N ALA A 462 -28.64 -16.66 -4.25
CA ALA A 462 -29.09 -15.48 -3.56
C ALA A 462 -30.34 -15.80 -2.74
N TYR A 463 -30.54 -15.00 -1.71
CA TYR A 463 -31.81 -14.84 -1.06
C TYR A 463 -32.66 -13.88 -1.88
N LEU A 464 -33.89 -14.29 -2.19
CA LEU A 464 -34.94 -13.46 -2.75
C LEU A 464 -35.97 -13.22 -1.64
N TYR A 465 -36.06 -11.99 -1.18
CA TYR A 465 -37.10 -11.53 -0.28
C TYR A 465 -38.19 -10.86 -1.10
N VAL A 466 -39.45 -11.15 -0.79
CA VAL A 466 -40.59 -10.41 -1.35
C VAL A 466 -41.35 -9.77 -0.21
N GLU A 467 -41.34 -8.44 -0.16
CA GLU A 467 -42.04 -7.68 0.85
C GLU A 467 -43.54 -7.75 0.57
N MET A 468 -44.24 -8.54 1.39
CA MET A 468 -45.68 -8.68 1.32
C MET A 468 -46.32 -8.54 2.70
N THR A 469 -47.45 -7.84 2.72
CA THR A 469 -48.32 -7.72 3.88
C THR A 469 -49.73 -8.13 3.48
N TYR A 470 -50.49 -8.74 4.38
CA TYR A 470 -51.89 -9.03 4.13
C TYR A 470 -52.77 -8.45 5.24
N SER A 471 -53.93 -7.93 4.90
CA SER A 471 -54.97 -7.55 5.87
C SER A 471 -56.22 -8.37 5.65
N SER A 472 -56.99 -8.55 6.73
CA SER A 472 -58.30 -9.17 6.69
C SER A 472 -59.37 -8.20 7.20
N PRO A 473 -60.65 -8.40 6.88
CA PRO A 473 -61.72 -7.56 7.43
C PRO A 473 -61.75 -7.53 8.97
N ASP A 474 -61.31 -8.62 9.62
CA ASP A 474 -61.33 -8.79 11.07
C ASP A 474 -60.01 -8.37 11.75
N ASP A 475 -58.94 -8.19 10.97
CA ASP A 475 -57.63 -7.74 11.43
C ASP A 475 -57.00 -6.80 10.39
N ALA A 476 -57.27 -5.51 10.59
CA ALA A 476 -56.83 -4.43 9.72
C ALA A 476 -55.37 -4.01 9.95
N ALA A 477 -54.74 -4.43 11.06
CA ALA A 477 -53.36 -4.07 11.39
C ALA A 477 -52.36 -4.72 10.41
N GLY A 478 -52.77 -5.82 9.78
CA GLY A 478 -52.04 -6.50 8.71
C GLY A 478 -51.01 -7.49 9.26
N GLY A 479 -51.08 -8.74 8.79
CA GLY A 479 -50.02 -9.73 8.99
C GLY A 479 -48.82 -9.46 8.10
N TYR A 480 -47.63 -9.78 8.60
CA TYR A 480 -46.39 -9.76 7.84
C TYR A 480 -46.19 -11.10 7.13
N GLY A 481 -45.98 -11.06 5.81
CA GLY A 481 -45.66 -12.23 4.99
C GLY A 481 -46.82 -13.23 4.84
N TRP A 482 -46.61 -14.33 4.14
CA TRP A 482 -47.54 -15.45 4.02
C TRP A 482 -46.91 -16.73 4.60
N PRO A 483 -47.67 -17.64 5.23
CA PRO A 483 -47.04 -18.87 5.73
C PRO A 483 -46.32 -19.63 4.60
N PRO A 484 -45.11 -20.15 4.84
CA PRO A 484 -44.27 -20.76 3.79
C PRO A 484 -44.93 -21.87 2.98
N GLU A 485 -45.95 -22.54 3.54
CA GLU A 485 -46.74 -23.57 2.88
C GLU A 485 -47.59 -23.03 1.72
N TYR A 486 -47.90 -21.73 1.72
CA TYR A 486 -48.71 -21.09 0.69
C TYR A 486 -47.89 -20.49 -0.45
N VAL A 487 -46.60 -20.22 -0.23
CA VAL A 487 -45.80 -19.41 -1.15
C VAL A 487 -44.72 -20.23 -1.87
N THR A 488 -44.67 -20.06 -3.19
CA THR A 488 -43.60 -20.59 -4.03
C THR A 488 -43.14 -19.56 -5.04
N VAL A 489 -41.84 -19.53 -5.33
CA VAL A 489 -41.30 -18.80 -6.49
C VAL A 489 -40.82 -19.81 -7.51
N THR A 490 -41.26 -19.66 -8.75
CA THR A 490 -40.76 -20.46 -9.88
C THR A 490 -39.91 -19.56 -10.78
N PRO A 491 -38.57 -19.69 -10.77
CA PRO A 491 -37.72 -19.00 -11.74
C PRO A 491 -38.12 -19.37 -13.17
N ALA A 492 -37.93 -18.44 -14.12
CA ALA A 492 -38.22 -18.73 -15.52
C ALA A 492 -37.41 -19.94 -16.02
N GLY A 493 -38.10 -20.97 -16.52
CA GLY A 493 -37.48 -22.24 -16.95
C GLY A 493 -36.99 -23.15 -15.81
N GLY A 494 -37.23 -22.78 -14.54
CA GLY A 494 -36.86 -23.53 -13.36
C GLY A 494 -38.01 -24.30 -12.72
N SER A 495 -37.70 -24.98 -11.61
CA SER A 495 -38.69 -25.66 -10.77
C SER A 495 -39.19 -24.75 -9.64
N PRO A 496 -40.40 -24.97 -9.10
CA PRO A 496 -40.91 -24.21 -7.96
C PRO A 496 -40.02 -24.36 -6.72
N ILE A 497 -39.71 -23.24 -6.08
CA ILE A 497 -38.95 -23.13 -4.83
C ILE A 497 -39.94 -22.69 -3.75
N ARG A 498 -40.05 -23.46 -2.67
CA ARG A 498 -40.90 -23.08 -1.52
C ARG A 498 -40.27 -21.96 -0.72
N GLY A 499 -41.11 -21.07 -0.19
CA GLY A 499 -40.68 -20.07 0.76
C GLY A 499 -40.17 -20.70 2.06
N LYS A 500 -39.43 -19.91 2.82
CA LYS A 500 -39.04 -20.18 4.21
C LYS A 500 -39.38 -18.95 5.03
N ASN A 501 -39.82 -19.15 6.27
CA ASN A 501 -39.88 -18.06 7.24
C ASN A 501 -38.51 -17.98 7.92
N MET A 502 -37.80 -16.89 7.69
CA MET A 502 -36.52 -16.60 8.33
C MET A 502 -36.62 -15.37 9.24
N SER A 503 -37.78 -15.11 9.84
CA SER A 503 -37.84 -14.03 10.84
C SER A 503 -37.15 -14.46 12.12
N SER A 504 -36.43 -13.52 12.74
CA SER A 504 -35.91 -13.62 14.11
C SER A 504 -37.03 -13.79 15.17
N ASP A 505 -38.26 -13.35 14.86
CA ASP A 505 -39.47 -13.62 15.64
C ASP A 505 -40.55 -14.33 14.79
N PRO A 506 -40.37 -15.64 14.52
CA PRO A 506 -41.20 -16.37 13.58
C PRO A 506 -42.64 -16.60 14.07
N LYS A 507 -42.95 -16.24 15.32
CA LYS A 507 -44.30 -16.34 15.89
C LYS A 507 -45.17 -15.13 15.57
N HIS A 508 -44.55 -13.97 15.37
CA HIS A 508 -45.26 -12.70 15.15
C HIS A 508 -44.98 -12.08 13.78
N ARG A 509 -43.99 -12.60 13.05
CA ARG A 509 -43.62 -12.11 11.73
C ARG A 509 -43.24 -13.25 10.80
N ILE A 510 -43.65 -13.14 9.54
CA ILE A 510 -43.18 -14.02 8.47
C ILE A 510 -42.29 -13.21 7.54
N TYR A 511 -41.04 -13.65 7.43
CA TYR A 511 -40.05 -13.09 6.52
C TYR A 511 -39.87 -14.07 5.36
N ASP A 512 -40.64 -13.85 4.29
CA ASP A 512 -40.74 -14.75 3.13
C ASP A 512 -39.47 -14.74 2.27
N LEU A 513 -38.65 -15.75 2.48
CA LEU A 513 -37.38 -15.91 1.80
C LEU A 513 -37.33 -17.11 0.87
N PHE A 514 -36.75 -16.93 -0.31
CA PHE A 514 -36.53 -17.98 -1.30
C PHE A 514 -35.04 -18.06 -1.66
N VAL A 515 -34.48 -19.26 -1.73
CA VAL A 515 -33.11 -19.46 -2.22
C VAL A 515 -33.14 -19.65 -3.72
N VAL A 516 -32.74 -18.64 -4.47
CA VAL A 516 -32.77 -18.59 -5.94
C VAL A 516 -31.36 -18.53 -6.52
N PRO A 517 -31.16 -18.82 -7.82
CA PRO A 517 -29.89 -18.50 -8.48
C PRO A 517 -29.55 -17.00 -8.37
N ALA A 518 -28.28 -16.64 -8.14
CA ALA A 518 -27.87 -15.24 -8.02
C ALA A 518 -28.11 -14.41 -9.30
N ASN A 519 -28.19 -15.09 -10.46
CA ASN A 519 -28.56 -14.49 -11.74
C ASN A 519 -30.08 -14.46 -11.99
N PHE A 520 -30.92 -14.60 -10.94
CA PHE A 520 -32.38 -14.51 -11.06
C PHE A 520 -32.77 -13.17 -11.67
N THR A 521 -33.41 -13.22 -12.84
CA THR A 521 -33.96 -12.04 -13.53
C THR A 521 -35.47 -12.08 -13.57
N THR A 522 -36.08 -13.25 -13.77
CA THR A 522 -37.53 -13.37 -13.87
C THR A 522 -38.04 -14.64 -13.20
N GLY A 523 -39.23 -14.55 -12.63
CA GLY A 523 -39.93 -15.69 -12.04
C GLY A 523 -41.37 -15.38 -11.72
N THR A 524 -42.11 -16.39 -11.27
CA THR A 524 -43.51 -16.23 -10.84
C THR A 524 -43.62 -16.60 -9.37
N LEU A 525 -43.98 -15.62 -8.53
CA LEU A 525 -44.48 -15.87 -7.18
C LEU A 525 -45.90 -16.43 -7.30
N THR A 526 -46.16 -17.55 -6.64
CA THR A 526 -47.49 -18.18 -6.57
C THR A 526 -47.90 -18.32 -5.12
N ILE A 527 -49.09 -17.80 -4.79
CA ILE A 527 -49.78 -18.02 -3.52
C ILE A 527 -50.87 -19.05 -3.77
N ALA A 528 -50.70 -20.26 -3.23
CA ALA A 528 -51.60 -21.40 -3.41
C ALA A 528 -51.38 -22.44 -2.32
N GLY A 529 -52.34 -23.34 -2.10
CA GLY A 529 -52.19 -24.45 -1.17
C GLY A 529 -53.05 -24.30 0.07
N ALA A 530 -52.69 -25.04 1.13
CA ALA A 530 -53.44 -25.11 2.37
C ALA A 530 -52.49 -25.28 3.56
N LYS A 531 -52.88 -24.71 4.71
CA LYS A 531 -52.21 -24.89 6.00
C LYS A 531 -53.26 -25.17 7.06
N THR A 532 -52.96 -26.13 7.95
CA THR A 532 -53.78 -26.41 9.12
C THR A 532 -53.06 -25.89 10.37
N GLU A 533 -53.74 -25.07 11.15
CA GLU A 533 -53.25 -24.48 12.40
C GLU A 533 -54.38 -24.51 13.42
N ASP A 534 -54.10 -25.03 14.62
CA ASP A 534 -55.10 -25.23 15.69
C ASP A 534 -56.41 -25.90 15.23
N GLY A 535 -56.28 -26.85 14.29
CA GLY A 535 -57.41 -27.60 13.71
C GLY A 535 -58.19 -26.85 12.63
N VAL A 536 -57.88 -25.57 12.37
CA VAL A 536 -58.46 -24.77 11.28
C VAL A 536 -57.60 -24.96 10.04
N THR A 537 -58.20 -25.41 8.94
CA THR A 537 -57.51 -25.50 7.64
C THR A 537 -57.89 -24.31 6.78
N GLY A 538 -56.93 -23.42 6.51
CA GLY A 538 -57.04 -22.41 5.46
C GLY A 538 -56.63 -23.00 4.12
N THR A 539 -57.34 -22.66 3.04
CA THR A 539 -57.02 -23.08 1.67
C THR A 539 -57.20 -21.92 0.72
N VAL A 540 -56.17 -21.62 -0.07
CA VAL A 540 -56.27 -20.64 -1.16
C VAL A 540 -57.17 -21.23 -2.25
N VAL A 541 -58.32 -20.59 -2.48
CA VAL A 541 -59.35 -21.10 -3.39
C VAL A 541 -58.89 -21.02 -4.84
N THR A 542 -58.33 -19.87 -5.22
CA THR A 542 -57.80 -19.63 -6.56
C THR A 542 -56.33 -19.20 -6.43
N PRO A 543 -55.38 -19.97 -6.99
CA PRO A 543 -53.97 -19.59 -6.97
C PRO A 543 -53.76 -18.17 -7.52
N TYR A 544 -53.11 -17.32 -6.73
CA TYR A 544 -52.66 -16.01 -7.20
C TYR A 544 -51.25 -16.11 -7.77
N ARG A 545 -50.99 -15.39 -8.85
CA ARG A 545 -49.67 -15.39 -9.53
C ARG A 545 -49.21 -13.97 -9.78
N LEU A 546 -47.98 -13.69 -9.41
CA LEU A 546 -47.30 -12.42 -9.62
C LEU A 546 -45.97 -12.66 -10.33
N THR A 547 -45.78 -11.99 -11.46
CA THR A 547 -44.48 -11.98 -12.15
C THR A 547 -43.51 -11.05 -11.43
N LEU A 548 -42.36 -11.59 -11.05
CA LEU A 548 -41.20 -10.86 -10.56
C LEU A 548 -40.23 -10.66 -11.72
N SER A 549 -39.70 -9.44 -11.88
CA SER A 549 -38.78 -9.10 -12.97
C SER A 549 -37.75 -8.09 -12.50
N PHE A 550 -36.51 -8.55 -12.35
CA PHE A 550 -35.33 -7.74 -12.13
C PHE A 550 -34.65 -7.45 -13.47
N PRO A 551 -34.21 -6.22 -13.73
CA PRO A 551 -33.30 -5.96 -14.83
C PRO A 551 -32.05 -6.84 -14.71
N PRO A 552 -31.45 -7.27 -15.84
CA PRO A 552 -30.11 -7.83 -15.83
C PRO A 552 -29.16 -6.85 -15.13
N GLY A 553 -28.29 -7.36 -14.27
CA GLY A 553 -27.40 -6.55 -13.45
C GLY A 553 -25.98 -7.06 -13.47
#